data_AF-Q9W727-F1
#
_entry.id   AF-Q9W727-F1
#
_cell.length_a   1.000
_cell.length_b   1.000
_cell.length_c   1.000
_cell.angle_alpha   90.00
_cell.angle_beta   90.00
_cell.angle_gamma   90.00
#
_symmetry.space_group_name_H-M   'P 1'
#
loop_
_entity.id
_entity.type
_entity.pdbx_description
1 polymer ?
#
loop_
_entity_poly.entity_id
_entity_poly.type
_entity_poly.pdbx_seq_one_letter_code
_entity_poly.pdbx_strand_id
1 'polypeptide(L)'
;MKTLLLTLAVVTMVCMDLGYTTICYNHLSRTPETTEICPDSWYFCYKISLADGNDVRIKRGCTFTCPELRPTGKYVYCCRRDKCNQ
;
A
#
# COMPACT_ATOMS: atom_id res chain seq x y z
N MET A 1 22.88 10.26 -35.81
CA MET A 1 22.27 10.92 -34.63
C MET A 1 20.85 10.40 -34.27
N LYS A 2 20.17 9.60 -35.11
CA LYS A 2 18.76 9.21 -34.88
C LYS A 2 18.59 8.03 -33.91
N THR A 3 19.53 7.10 -33.85
CA THR A 3 19.42 5.88 -33.04
C THR A 3 19.44 6.15 -31.53
N LEU A 4 20.28 7.07 -31.07
CA LEU A 4 20.36 7.47 -29.66
C LEU A 4 19.06 8.13 -29.15
N LEU A 5 18.40 8.92 -29.99
CA LEU A 5 17.11 9.53 -29.66
C LEU A 5 16.01 8.48 -29.56
N LEU A 6 16.02 7.48 -30.45
CA LEU A 6 15.09 6.35 -30.43
C LEU A 6 15.26 5.49 -29.17
N THR A 7 16.49 5.14 -28.79
CA THR A 7 16.73 4.35 -27.57
C THR A 7 16.33 5.11 -26.32
N LEU A 8 16.65 6.41 -26.21
CA LEU A 8 16.23 7.21 -25.07
C LEU A 8 14.69 7.28 -24.95
N ALA A 9 13.98 7.48 -26.07
CA ALA A 9 12.52 7.50 -26.07
C ALA A 9 11.91 6.17 -25.61
N VAL A 10 12.44 5.03 -26.09
CA VAL A 10 11.97 3.69 -25.67
C VAL A 10 12.24 3.45 -24.18
N VAL A 11 13.42 3.84 -23.67
CA VAL A 11 13.74 3.71 -22.24
C VAL A 11 12.80 4.57 -21.40
N THR A 12 12.52 5.81 -21.79
CA THR A 12 11.58 6.65 -21.03
C THR A 12 10.16 6.10 -21.01
N MET A 13 9.69 5.50 -22.10
CA MET A 13 8.36 4.87 -22.13
C MET A 13 8.31 3.66 -21.20
N VAL A 14 9.26 2.73 -21.34
CA VAL A 14 9.31 1.51 -20.49
C VAL A 14 9.52 1.86 -19.00
N CYS A 15 10.32 2.88 -18.69
CA CYS A 15 10.57 3.30 -17.31
C CYS A 15 9.41 4.11 -16.69
N MET A 16 8.58 4.79 -17.49
CA MET A 16 7.36 5.43 -16.97
C MET A 16 6.26 4.42 -16.69
N ASP A 17 6.17 3.33 -17.47
CA ASP A 17 5.17 2.27 -17.28
C ASP A 17 5.44 1.37 -16.07
N LEU A 18 6.65 1.42 -15.50
CA LEU A 18 6.94 0.97 -14.13
C LEU A 18 6.28 1.89 -13.08
N GLY A 19 5.18 2.57 -13.44
CA GLY A 19 4.34 3.35 -12.56
C GLY A 19 4.20 2.64 -11.24
N TYR A 20 4.71 3.27 -10.19
CA TYR A 20 4.97 2.65 -8.89
C TYR A 20 3.65 2.22 -8.23
N THR A 21 3.12 1.08 -8.63
CA THR A 21 1.99 0.44 -7.96
C THR A 21 2.52 -0.12 -6.65
N THR A 22 1.91 0.27 -5.53
CA THR A 22 2.22 -0.30 -4.22
C THR A 22 1.29 -1.50 -3.98
N ILE A 23 1.83 -2.60 -3.47
CA ILE A 23 1.03 -3.76 -3.06
C ILE A 23 0.86 -3.71 -1.55
N CYS A 24 -0.37 -3.85 -1.04
CA CYS A 24 -0.63 -3.89 0.40
C CYS A 24 -1.34 -5.19 0.79
N TYR A 25 -1.16 -5.62 2.04
CA TYR A 25 -2.05 -6.63 2.61
C TYR A 25 -3.45 -6.03 2.81
N ASN A 26 -4.49 -6.83 2.58
CA ASN A 26 -5.90 -6.44 2.78
C ASN A 26 -6.73 -7.46 3.60
N HIS A 27 -6.12 -8.58 4.00
CA HIS A 27 -6.78 -9.58 4.84
C HIS A 27 -7.15 -9.03 6.23
N LEU A 28 -8.27 -9.54 6.75
CA LEU A 28 -8.80 -9.17 8.06
C LEU A 28 -8.23 -10.07 9.17
N SER A 29 -7.80 -9.48 10.27
CA SER A 29 -7.34 -10.18 11.48
C SER A 29 -6.37 -11.32 11.14
N ARG A 30 -6.78 -12.56 11.46
CA ARG A 30 -6.02 -13.81 11.24
C ARG A 30 -6.55 -14.63 10.06
N THR A 31 -7.38 -14.03 9.20
CA THR A 31 -7.77 -14.67 7.94
C THR A 31 -6.53 -14.87 7.07
N PRO A 32 -6.53 -15.85 6.14
CA PRO A 32 -5.40 -16.09 5.25
C PRO A 32 -4.91 -14.82 4.57
N GLU A 33 -3.59 -14.69 4.40
CA GLU A 33 -3.00 -13.50 3.82
C GLU A 33 -3.48 -13.29 2.38
N THR A 34 -4.10 -12.15 2.15
CA THR A 34 -4.46 -11.63 0.84
C THR A 34 -3.86 -10.24 0.65
N THR A 35 -3.58 -9.90 -0.60
CA THR A 35 -3.01 -8.61 -1.00
C THR A 35 -3.86 -7.95 -2.08
N GLU A 36 -3.80 -6.64 -2.15
CA GLU A 36 -4.36 -5.83 -3.22
C GLU A 36 -3.27 -4.94 -3.83
N ILE A 37 -3.41 -4.65 -5.12
CA ILE A 37 -2.62 -3.61 -5.78
C ILE A 37 -3.34 -2.29 -5.51
N CYS A 38 -2.65 -1.32 -4.93
CA CYS A 38 -3.24 -0.02 -4.66
C CYS A 38 -3.51 0.73 -5.97
N PRO A 39 -4.66 1.41 -6.09
CA PRO A 39 -4.92 2.27 -7.22
C PRO A 39 -3.90 3.42 -7.27
N ASP A 40 -3.73 3.99 -8.46
CA ASP A 40 -2.85 5.15 -8.66
C ASP A 40 -3.16 6.24 -7.63
N SER A 41 -2.10 6.86 -7.12
CA SER A 41 -2.09 7.83 -6.00
C SER A 41 -2.20 7.25 -4.59
N TRP A 42 -2.57 5.98 -4.38
CA TRP A 42 -2.70 5.40 -3.05
C TRP A 42 -1.39 4.78 -2.57
N TYR A 43 -0.46 5.64 -2.13
CA TYR A 43 0.91 5.22 -1.79
C TYR A 43 1.08 4.61 -0.40
N PHE A 44 0.03 4.57 0.42
CA PHE A 44 0.13 4.09 1.79
C PHE A 44 -0.60 2.76 1.98
N CYS A 45 0.12 1.79 2.51
CA CYS A 45 -0.48 0.65 3.18
C CYS A 45 -0.80 1.04 4.62
N TYR A 46 -2.02 0.78 5.06
CA TYR A 46 -2.41 0.95 6.45
C TYR A 46 -2.64 -0.40 7.14
N LYS A 47 -2.42 -0.42 8.45
CA LYS A 47 -2.84 -1.46 9.39
C LYS A 47 -3.49 -0.79 10.58
N ILE A 48 -4.75 -1.10 10.81
CA ILE A 48 -5.52 -0.63 11.97
C ILE A 48 -5.74 -1.83 12.88
N SER A 49 -5.31 -1.73 14.13
CA SER A 49 -5.63 -2.68 15.19
C SER A 49 -6.66 -2.06 16.13
N LEU A 50 -7.80 -2.72 16.31
CA LEU A 50 -8.83 -2.35 17.27
C LEU A 50 -8.87 -3.42 18.37
N ALA A 51 -8.69 -3.00 19.62
CA ALA A 51 -8.98 -3.84 20.77
C ALA A 51 -10.50 -3.94 20.96
N ASP A 52 -11.03 -5.17 20.98
CA ASP A 52 -12.44 -5.49 21.21
C ASP A 52 -12.52 -6.53 22.34
N GLY A 53 -12.57 -6.04 23.58
CA GLY A 53 -12.48 -6.89 24.78
C GLY A 53 -11.13 -7.63 24.84
N ASN A 54 -11.18 -8.97 24.78
CA ASN A 54 -9.99 -9.83 24.79
C ASN A 54 -9.47 -10.16 23.38
N ASP A 55 -10.14 -9.65 22.33
CA ASP A 55 -9.74 -9.90 20.94
C ASP A 55 -9.16 -8.63 20.30
N VAL A 56 -8.36 -8.82 19.26
CA VAL A 56 -7.79 -7.74 18.46
C VAL A 56 -8.19 -7.92 17.02
N ARG A 57 -9.04 -7.01 16.54
CA ARG A 57 -9.45 -6.96 15.14
C ARG A 57 -8.43 -6.14 14.36
N ILE A 58 -7.92 -6.72 13.28
CA ILE A 58 -6.95 -6.03 12.42
C ILE A 58 -7.60 -5.79 11.06
N LYS A 59 -7.54 -4.56 10.58
CA LYS A 59 -7.93 -4.19 9.22
C LYS A 59 -6.72 -3.64 8.49
N ARG A 60 -6.55 -4.08 7.24
CA ARG A 60 -5.43 -3.67 6.38
C ARG A 60 -5.96 -3.20 5.04
N GLY A 61 -5.17 -2.42 4.32
CA GLY A 61 -5.43 -2.10 2.93
C GLY A 61 -4.64 -0.89 2.44
N CYS A 62 -5.01 -0.41 1.26
CA CYS A 62 -4.48 0.80 0.65
C CYS A 62 -5.21 2.06 1.14
N THR A 63 -4.52 3.20 1.16
CA THR A 63 -5.12 4.52 1.40
C THR A 63 -4.31 5.63 0.73
N PHE A 64 -5.00 6.71 0.34
CA PHE A 64 -4.37 7.94 -0.14
C PHE A 64 -3.69 8.72 1.00
N THR A 65 -4.29 8.70 2.20
CA THR A 65 -3.81 9.40 3.39
C THR A 65 -3.75 8.44 4.57
N CYS A 66 -2.71 8.55 5.39
CA CYS A 66 -2.67 7.78 6.64
C CYS A 66 -3.77 8.28 7.61
N PRO A 67 -4.63 7.41 8.16
CA PRO A 67 -5.67 7.83 9.10
C PRO A 67 -5.06 8.41 10.38
N GLU A 68 -5.43 9.63 10.74
CA GLU A 68 -4.91 10.32 11.94
C GLU A 68 -5.55 9.81 13.25
N LEU A 69 -6.81 9.36 13.19
CA LEU A 69 -7.63 9.13 14.37
C LEU A 69 -7.20 7.89 15.16
N ARG A 70 -6.82 8.12 16.42
CA ARG A 70 -6.60 7.12 17.48
C ARG A 70 -7.63 7.27 18.61
N PRO A 71 -8.92 6.94 18.43
CA PRO A 71 -9.80 6.69 19.56
C PRO A 71 -9.17 5.61 20.47
N THR A 72 -9.45 5.66 21.77
CA THR A 72 -8.89 4.72 22.75
C THR A 72 -9.05 3.28 22.27
N GLY A 73 -7.94 2.53 22.25
CA GLY A 73 -7.92 1.13 21.78
C GLY A 73 -7.77 0.94 20.27
N LYS A 74 -7.66 2.02 19.47
CA LYS A 74 -7.36 1.96 18.03
C LYS A 74 -5.93 2.41 17.75
N TYR A 75 -5.11 1.49 17.23
CA TYR A 75 -3.76 1.77 16.76
C TYR A 75 -3.73 1.79 15.24
N VAL A 76 -3.11 2.83 14.67
CA VAL A 76 -2.96 2.98 13.22
C VAL A 76 -1.48 3.00 12.88
N TYR A 77 -1.09 2.10 11.99
CA TYR A 77 0.24 2.04 11.38
C TYR A 77 0.10 2.29 9.88
N CYS A 78 0.99 3.10 9.31
CA CYS A 78 1.05 3.34 7.88
C CYS A 78 2.49 3.29 7.38
N CYS A 79 2.65 2.85 6.15
CA CYS A 79 3.94 2.69 5.50
C CYS A 79 3.75 2.73 3.98
N ARG A 80 4.84 2.89 3.21
CA ARG A 80 4.81 3.15 1.76
C ARG A 80 5.56 2.12 0.91
N ARG A 81 5.81 0.93 1.45
CA ARG A 81 6.53 -0.13 0.73
C ARG A 81 5.60 -1.30 0.50
N ASP A 82 5.92 -2.14 -0.47
CA ASP A 82 5.13 -3.33 -0.71
C ASP A 82 5.02 -4.20 0.53
N LYS A 83 3.78 -4.59 0.84
CA LYS A 83 3.41 -5.50 1.93
C LYS A 83 3.93 -5.08 3.29
N CYS A 84 4.19 -3.79 3.49
CA CYS A 84 4.78 -3.28 4.73
C CYS A 84 3.81 -3.28 5.92
N ASN A 85 2.51 -3.47 5.67
CA ASN A 85 1.43 -3.40 6.67
C ASN A 85 1.04 -4.78 7.25
N GLN A 86 2.01 -5.68 7.42
CA GLN A 86 1.82 -7.01 8.00
C GLN A 86 1.23 -6.94 9.41
#